data_AF-A8T4X6-F1
#
_entry.id   AF-A8T4X6-F1
#
_cell.length_a   1.000
_cell.length_b   1.000
_cell.length_c   1.000
_cell.angle_alpha   90.00
_cell.angle_beta   90.00
_cell.angle_gamma   90.00
#
_symmetry.space_group_name_H-M   'P 1'
#
loop_
_entity.id
_entity.type
_entity.pdbx_description
1 polymer ?
#
loop_
_entity_poly.entity_id
_entity_poly.type
_entity_poly.pdbx_seq_one_letter_code
_entity_poly.pdbx_strand_id
1 'polypeptide(L)' 'MIELLTNPWVIIIIVISIVVGNIAALKYTAKMKFGQMDKGRKNDLDKLNELDKERNDELGDKKDESP' A
#
# COMPACT_ATOMS: atom_id res chain seq x y z
N MET A 1 42.64 -2.12 20.75
CA MET A 1 41.67 -1.73 19.69
C MET A 1 40.74 -2.87 19.30
N ILE A 2 41.23 -4.08 19.02
CA ILE A 2 40.40 -5.23 18.59
C ILE A 2 39.51 -5.75 19.73
N GLU A 3 39.92 -5.63 20.98
CA GLU A 3 39.13 -6.07 22.16
C GLU A 3 37.78 -5.39 22.32
N LEU A 4 37.60 -4.17 21.79
CA LEU A 4 36.30 -3.49 21.77
C LEU A 4 35.36 -4.12 20.74
N LEU A 5 35.91 -4.69 19.67
CA LEU A 5 35.13 -5.30 18.58
C LEU A 5 34.80 -6.77 18.87
N THR A 6 35.69 -7.49 19.56
CA THR A 6 35.47 -8.88 20.01
C THR A 6 34.74 -8.99 21.34
N ASN A 7 34.22 -7.88 21.88
CA ASN A 7 33.38 -7.93 23.07
C ASN A 7 32.02 -8.57 22.73
N PRO A 8 31.60 -9.62 23.46
CA PRO A 8 30.37 -10.36 23.14
C PRO A 8 29.12 -9.48 23.04
N TRP A 9 29.05 -8.41 23.84
CA TRP A 9 27.95 -7.46 23.78
C TRP A 9 27.90 -6.66 22.46
N VAL A 10 29.06 -6.27 21.95
CA VAL A 10 29.18 -5.46 20.72
C VAL A 10 28.83 -6.30 19.50
N ILE A 11 29.26 -7.55 19.46
CA ILE A 11 28.93 -8.50 18.40
C ILE A 11 27.41 -8.70 18.30
N ILE A 12 26.71 -8.83 19.42
CA ILE A 12 25.25 -9.03 19.45
C ILE A 12 24.51 -7.82 18.85
N ILE A 13 24.92 -6.60 19.17
CA ILE A 13 24.31 -5.37 18.62
C ILE A 13 24.47 -5.30 17.10
N ILE A 14 25.64 -5.68 16.58
CA ILE A 14 25.90 -5.71 15.14
C ILE A 14 24.99 -6.74 14.46
N VAL A 15 24.87 -7.95 15.02
CA VAL A 15 24.01 -9.00 14.46
C VAL A 15 22.54 -8.57 14.46
N ILE A 16 22.04 -8.01 15.56
CA ILE A 16 20.66 -7.49 15.64
C ILE A 16 20.43 -6.38 14.62
N SER A 17 21.40 -5.49 14.41
CA SER A 17 21.29 -4.40 13.43
C SER A 17 21.15 -4.93 12.00
N ILE A 18 21.91 -5.97 11.64
CA ILE A 18 21.82 -6.62 10.31
C ILE A 18 20.46 -7.32 10.14
N VAL A 19 19.99 -8.02 11.18
CA VAL A 19 18.69 -8.70 11.16
C VAL A 19 17.54 -7.70 11.03
N VAL A 20 17.53 -6.63 11.83
CA VAL A 20 16.51 -5.57 11.75
C VAL A 20 16.61 -4.80 10.44
N GLY A 21 17.82 -4.56 9.91
CA GLY A 21 18.03 -3.96 8.58
C GLY A 21 17.41 -4.80 7.46
N ASN A 22 17.61 -6.12 7.48
CA ASN A 22 17.01 -7.04 6.52
C ASN A 22 15.49 -7.13 6.67
N ILE A 23 14.98 -7.20 7.90
CA ILE A 23 13.53 -7.21 8.17
C ILE A 23 12.90 -5.87 7.76
N ALA A 24 13.58 -4.74 7.99
CA ALA A 24 13.11 -3.42 7.59
C ALA A 24 13.04 -3.28 6.07
N ALA A 25 14.02 -3.82 5.33
CA ALA A 25 13.98 -3.89 3.88
C ALA A 25 12.79 -4.74 3.40
N LEU A 26 12.56 -5.91 3.99
CA LEU A 26 11.41 -6.77 3.68
C LEU A 26 10.08 -6.11 4.06
N LYS A 27 10.01 -5.40 5.18
CA LYS A 27 8.83 -4.67 5.62
C LYS A 27 8.54 -3.49 4.71
N TYR A 28 9.56 -2.77 4.25
CA TYR A 28 9.40 -1.71 3.24
C TYR A 28 8.94 -2.30 1.90
N THR A 29 9.50 -3.45 1.48
CA THR A 29 9.09 -4.14 0.25
C THR A 29 7.64 -4.67 0.32
N ALA A 30 7.22 -5.22 1.45
CA ALA A 30 5.88 -5.79 1.62
C ALA A 30 4.81 -4.70 1.84
N LYS A 31 5.15 -3.61 2.54
CA LYS A 31 4.20 -2.51 2.79
C LYS A 31 3.95 -1.63 1.56
N MET A 32 4.86 -1.62 0.57
CA MET A 32 4.61 -1.00 -0.73
C MET A 32 3.44 -1.65 -1.47
N LYS A 33 3.31 -2.99 -1.40
CA LYS A 33 2.23 -3.70 -2.07
C LYS A 33 0.89 -3.60 -1.32
N PHE A 34 0.90 -3.53 0.01
CA PHE A 34 -0.35 -3.50 0.80
C PHE A 34 -0.95 -2.09 0.95
N GLY A 35 -0.13 -1.04 0.99
CA GLY A 35 -0.60 0.34 1.18
C GLY A 35 -1.17 1.03 -0.06
N GLN A 36 -0.67 0.70 -1.25
CA GLN A 36 -1.19 1.23 -2.52
C GLN A 36 -2.40 0.45 -3.03
N MET A 37 -2.49 -0.86 -2.77
CA MET A 37 -3.56 -1.70 -3.30
C MET A 37 -4.92 -1.45 -2.64
N ASP A 38 -4.93 -1.02 -1.37
CA ASP A 38 -6.16 -0.61 -0.66
C ASP A 38 -6.66 0.78 -1.11
N LYS A 39 -5.75 1.74 -1.36
CA LYS A 39 -6.11 3.09 -1.83
C LYS A 39 -6.54 3.12 -3.30
N GLY A 40 -5.88 2.35 -4.17
CA GLY A 40 -6.23 2.29 -5.59
C GLY A 40 -7.58 1.64 -5.84
N ARG A 41 -7.89 0.54 -5.14
CA ARG A 41 -9.14 -0.21 -5.33
C ARG A 41 -10.38 0.55 -4.87
N LYS A 42 -10.28 1.32 -3.78
CA LYS A 42 -11.39 2.16 -3.28
C LYS A 42 -11.72 3.30 -4.25
N ASN A 43 -10.70 3.96 -4.79
CA ASN A 43 -10.89 5.07 -5.74
C ASN A 43 -11.49 4.60 -7.08
N ASP A 44 -11.06 3.44 -7.58
CA ASP A 44 -11.58 2.89 -8.83
C ASP A 44 -13.06 2.46 -8.70
N LEU A 45 -13.43 1.86 -7.56
CA LEU A 45 -14.81 1.47 -7.25
C LEU A 45 -15.75 2.68 -7.12
N ASP A 46 -15.32 3.76 -6.47
CA ASP A 46 -16.10 5.00 -6.37
C ASP A 46 -16.35 5.62 -7.75
N LYS A 47 -15.33 5.68 -8.61
CA LYS A 47 -15.47 6.19 -9.99
C LYS A 47 -16.43 5.37 -10.83
N LEU A 48 -16.38 4.04 -10.73
CA LEU A 48 -17.31 3.15 -11.44
C LEU A 48 -18.76 3.37 -11.01
N ASN A 49 -18.99 3.63 -9.72
CA ASN A 49 -20.32 3.88 -9.18
C ASN A 49 -20.91 5.23 -9.63
N GLU A 50 -20.08 6.28 -9.70
CA GLU A 50 -20.49 7.57 -10.29
C GLU A 50 -20.84 7.44 -11.77
N LEU A 51 -20.03 6.73 -12.55
CA LEU A 51 -20.26 6.54 -13.99
C LEU A 51 -21.57 5.78 -14.28
N ASP A 52 -21.90 4.74 -13.50
CA ASP A 52 -23.17 4.04 -13.68
C ASP A 52 -24.37 4.88 -13.25
N LYS A 53 -24.22 5.74 -12.24
CA LYS A 53 -25.27 6.67 -11.83
C LYS A 53 -25.54 7.72 -12.91
N GLU A 54 -24.49 8.34 -13.45
CA GLU A 54 -24.60 9.33 -14.53
C GLU A 54 -25.22 8.71 -15.79
N ARG A 55 -24.82 7.49 -16.16
CA ARG A 55 -25.39 6.78 -17.31
C ARG A 55 -26.86 6.43 -17.12
N ASN A 56 -27.26 6.07 -15.89
CA ASN A 56 -28.64 5.71 -15.58
C ASN A 56 -29.55 6.96 -15.51
N ASP A 57 -29.01 8.08 -15.02
CA ASP A 57 -29.71 9.38 -15.04
C ASP A 57 -29.88 9.90 -16.49
N GLU A 58 -28.85 9.80 -17.35
CA GLU A 58 -28.97 10.13 -18.78
C GLU A 58 -29.95 9.23 -19.56
N LEU A 59 -30.04 7.94 -19.19
CA LEU A 59 -30.98 6.98 -19.80
C LEU A 59 -32.41 7.16 -19.29
N GLY A 60 -32.58 7.67 -18.06
CA GLY A 60 -33.86 8.10 -17.51
C GLY A 60 -34.39 9.30 -18.29
N ASP A 61 -33.62 10.37 -18.34
CA ASP A 61 -33.99 11.65 -18.98
C ASP A 61 -34.38 11.45 -20.47
N LYS A 62 -33.65 10.61 -21.21
CA LYS A 62 -33.99 10.27 -22.62
C LYS A 62 -35.26 9.44 -22.81
N LYS A 63 -35.72 8.70 -21.80
CA LYS A 63 -36.99 7.96 -21.85
C LYS A 63 -38.19 8.87 -21.60
N ASP A 64 -37.99 9.98 -20.92
CA ASP A 64 -39.02 10.96 -20.57
C ASP A 64 -39.27 11.94 -21.73
N GLU A 65 -38.25 12.17 -22.57
CA GLU A 65 -38.26 13.12 -23.69
C GLU A 65 -38.64 12.49 -25.05
N SER A 66 -39.07 11.23 -25.09
CA SER A 66 -39.62 10.61 -26.31
C SER A 66 -41.16 10.67 -26.31
N PRO A 67 -41.81 11.50 -27.16
CA PRO A 67 -43.27 11.58 -27.31
C PRO A 67 -43.91 10.36 -27.99
#